data_AF-A0ABD1ATY8-F1
#
_entry.id   AF-A0ABD1ATY8-F1
#
_cell.length_a   1.000
_cell.length_b   1.000
_cell.length_c   1.000
_cell.angle_alpha   90.00
_cell.angle_beta   90.00
_cell.angle_gamma   90.00
#
_symmetry.space_group_name_H-M   'P 1'
#
loop_
_entity.id
_entity.type
_entity.pdbx_description
1 polymer ?
#
loop_
_entity_poly.entity_id
_entity_poly.type
_entity_poly.pdbx_seq_one_letter_code
_entity_poly.pdbx_strand_id
1 'polypeptide(L)'
;MSEGAKKIELAKSSSTETQRRTISLYDLTSNDNPGSTISRPMLRGDNYEERAINLETALYSRKKFGFLDGTITQLTEDSPNYEDWKPINALIVSWIKMTIDLKLLSNISHKPIAKNL
;
A
#
# COMPACT_ATOMS: atom_id res chain seq x y z
N MET A 1 -22.56 22.70 -64.23
CA MET A 1 -21.77 21.46 -64.06
C MET A 1 -20.53 21.81 -63.23
N SER A 2 -20.30 21.02 -62.18
CA SER A 2 -19.10 20.91 -61.31
C SER A 2 -18.68 22.19 -60.56
N GLU A 3 -18.89 22.34 -59.24
CA GLU A 3 -18.50 21.51 -58.08
C GLU A 3 -16.98 21.60 -57.80
N GLY A 4 -16.63 22.37 -56.77
CA GLY A 4 -15.28 22.57 -56.24
C GLY A 4 -15.34 22.54 -54.72
N ALA A 5 -14.70 21.52 -54.14
CA ALA A 5 -14.97 20.96 -52.83
C ALA A 5 -14.73 21.90 -51.63
N LYS A 6 -15.64 21.79 -50.66
CA LYS A 6 -15.49 22.32 -49.30
C LYS A 6 -14.29 21.66 -48.62
N LYS A 7 -13.34 22.49 -48.17
CA LYS A 7 -12.23 22.07 -47.31
C LYS A 7 -12.78 21.76 -45.92
N ILE A 8 -13.00 20.47 -45.64
CA ILE A 8 -13.35 19.99 -44.30
C ILE A 8 -12.05 19.96 -43.49
N GLU A 9 -11.88 20.95 -42.61
CA GLU A 9 -10.83 20.95 -41.60
C GLU A 9 -11.24 19.95 -40.50
N LEU A 10 -10.62 18.77 -40.53
CA LEU A 10 -10.80 17.74 -39.52
C LEU A 10 -10.19 18.24 -38.22
N ALA A 11 -11.04 18.74 -37.32
CA ALA A 11 -10.68 19.04 -35.94
C ALA A 11 -9.99 17.81 -35.33
N LYS A 12 -8.70 17.94 -35.00
CA LYS A 12 -7.99 16.95 -34.19
C LYS A 12 -8.68 16.89 -32.84
N SER A 13 -9.48 15.84 -32.64
CA SER A 13 -9.95 15.43 -31.33
C SER A 13 -8.72 15.11 -30.49
N SER A 14 -8.32 16.07 -29.64
CA SER A 14 -7.42 15.83 -28.53
C SER A 14 -8.20 14.95 -27.55
N SER A 15 -8.10 13.63 -27.71
CA SER A 15 -8.50 12.69 -26.67
C SER A 15 -7.69 13.02 -25.42
N THR A 16 -8.35 13.64 -24.44
CA THR A 16 -7.85 13.81 -23.08
C THR A 16 -7.78 12.43 -22.45
N GLU A 17 -6.71 11.70 -22.76
CA GLU A 17 -6.39 10.44 -22.12
C GLU A 17 -6.12 10.76 -20.65
N THR A 18 -7.10 10.44 -19.80
CA THR A 18 -6.98 10.59 -18.36
C THR A 18 -5.89 9.62 -17.91
N GLN A 19 -4.65 10.10 -17.80
CA GLN A 19 -3.58 9.33 -17.18
C GLN A 19 -4.05 8.94 -15.78
N ARG A 20 -4.24 7.64 -15.56
CA ARG A 20 -4.48 7.15 -14.20
C ARG A 20 -3.25 7.52 -13.38
N ARG A 21 -3.45 8.18 -12.24
CA ARG A 21 -2.36 8.45 -11.31
C ARG A 21 -1.79 7.10 -10.86
N THR A 22 -0.55 6.83 -11.24
CA THR A 22 0.20 5.69 -10.72
C THR A 22 0.74 6.10 -9.35
N ILE A 23 0.13 5.55 -8.29
CA ILE A 23 0.64 5.71 -6.92
C ILE A 23 1.92 4.89 -6.82
N SER A 24 3.04 5.53 -6.47
CA SER A 24 4.30 4.84 -6.21
C SER A 24 4.15 3.90 -5.03
N LEU A 25 4.92 2.80 -5.00
CA LEU A 25 4.95 1.90 -3.84
C LEU A 25 5.42 2.63 -2.57
N TYR A 26 6.20 3.70 -2.75
CA TYR A 26 6.75 4.54 -1.69
C TYR A 26 5.87 5.75 -1.34
N ASP A 27 4.72 5.93 -2.00
CA ASP A 27 3.80 7.01 -1.64
C ASP A 27 2.88 6.58 -0.49
N LEU A 28 2.61 7.52 0.41
CA LEU A 28 1.47 7.45 1.31
C LEU A 28 0.22 7.99 0.60
N THR A 29 -0.90 7.36 0.91
CA THR A 29 -2.24 7.68 0.39
C THR A 29 -3.14 8.15 1.52
N SER A 30 -4.31 8.67 1.18
CA SER A 30 -5.31 9.08 2.18
C SER A 30 -5.78 7.93 3.09
N ASN A 31 -5.56 6.67 2.70
CA ASN A 31 -5.92 5.48 3.48
C ASN A 31 -4.82 5.02 4.45
N ASP A 32 -3.64 5.65 4.40
CA ASP A 32 -2.47 5.27 5.19
C ASP A 32 -2.49 5.96 6.57
N ASN A 33 -3.48 5.57 7.38
CA ASN A 33 -3.70 6.09 8.72
C ASN A 33 -3.24 5.08 9.79
N PRO A 34 -2.21 5.38 10.60
CA PRO A 34 -1.73 4.49 11.65
C PRO A 34 -2.73 4.27 12.78
N GLY A 35 -3.73 5.14 12.96
CA GLY A 35 -4.80 4.98 13.96
C GLY A 35 -5.95 4.09 13.51
N SER A 36 -5.94 3.58 12.28
CA SER A 36 -7.00 2.71 11.75
C SER A 36 -6.65 1.23 11.91
N THR A 37 -7.57 0.45 12.48
CA THR A 37 -7.46 -1.01 12.47
C THR A 37 -7.77 -1.52 11.06
N ILE A 38 -6.81 -2.20 10.42
CA ILE A 38 -6.97 -2.69 9.04
C ILE A 38 -7.54 -4.10 8.92
N SER A 39 -7.56 -4.87 10.00
CA SER A 39 -8.17 -6.21 10.01
C SER A 39 -8.84 -6.54 11.36
N ARG A 40 -9.89 -7.34 11.29
CA ARG A 40 -10.58 -7.95 12.45
C ARG A 40 -10.90 -9.41 12.10
N PRO A 41 -11.04 -10.31 13.08
CA PRO A 41 -10.81 -10.12 14.51
C PRO A 41 -9.31 -9.91 14.86
N MET A 42 -9.03 -9.40 16.06
CA MET A 42 -7.65 -9.34 16.57
C MET A 42 -7.13 -10.76 16.84
N LEU A 43 -5.83 -10.97 16.74
CA LEU A 43 -5.17 -12.23 17.10
C LEU A 43 -5.35 -12.49 18.60
N ARG A 44 -5.97 -13.62 18.95
CA ARG A 44 -6.26 -14.06 20.33
C ARG A 44 -5.60 -15.41 20.68
N GLY A 45 -4.89 -16.01 19.73
CA GLY A 45 -4.06 -17.20 19.90
C GLY A 45 -4.60 -18.40 19.12
N ASP A 46 -5.91 -18.63 19.18
CA ASP A 46 -6.62 -19.71 18.49
C ASP A 46 -7.07 -19.37 17.06
N ASN A 47 -7.06 -18.08 16.71
CA ASN A 47 -7.56 -17.57 15.42
C ASN A 47 -6.46 -17.06 14.48
N TYR A 48 -5.25 -17.62 14.56
CA TYR A 48 -4.11 -17.16 13.77
C TYR A 48 -4.39 -17.18 12.26
N GLU A 49 -4.96 -18.28 11.76
CA GLU A 49 -5.22 -18.47 10.32
C GLU A 49 -6.19 -17.41 9.76
N GLU A 50 -7.34 -17.23 10.41
CA GLU A 50 -8.32 -16.20 10.04
C GLU A 50 -7.70 -14.79 10.06
N ARG A 51 -6.96 -14.47 11.13
CA ARG A 51 -6.31 -13.16 11.25
C ARG A 51 -5.23 -12.95 10.18
N ALA A 52 -4.45 -13.97 9.87
CA ALA A 52 -3.40 -13.91 8.85
C ALA A 52 -4.01 -13.57 7.48
N ILE A 53 -5.03 -14.33 7.05
CA ILE A 53 -5.74 -14.09 5.79
C ILE A 53 -6.33 -12.67 5.73
N ASN A 54 -6.93 -12.20 6.81
CA ASN A 54 -7.54 -10.87 6.86
C ASN A 54 -6.50 -9.75 6.79
N LEU A 55 -5.35 -9.92 7.48
CA LEU A 55 -4.25 -8.96 7.42
C LEU A 55 -3.61 -8.93 6.02
N GLU A 56 -3.34 -10.09 5.42
CA GLU A 56 -2.81 -10.20 4.07
C GLU A 56 -3.72 -9.50 3.07
N THR A 57 -5.02 -9.81 3.08
CA THR A 57 -6.03 -9.19 2.22
C THR A 57 -6.06 -7.67 2.38
N ALA A 58 -5.99 -7.18 3.62
CA ALA A 58 -5.96 -5.74 3.91
C ALA A 58 -4.71 -5.06 3.35
N LEU A 59 -3.55 -5.72 3.38
CA LEU A 59 -2.30 -5.17 2.84
C LEU A 59 -2.23 -5.27 1.31
N TYR A 60 -2.76 -6.35 0.72
CA TYR A 60 -2.86 -6.50 -0.73
C TYR A 60 -3.76 -5.43 -1.36
N SER A 61 -4.92 -5.16 -0.77
CA SER A 61 -5.83 -4.10 -1.27
C SER A 61 -5.21 -2.71 -1.23
N ARG A 62 -4.18 -2.50 -0.39
CA ARG A 62 -3.41 -1.25 -0.26
C ARG A 62 -2.11 -1.25 -1.08
N LYS A 63 -1.76 -2.36 -1.73
CA LYS A 63 -0.45 -2.57 -2.40
C LYS A 63 0.75 -2.44 -1.46
N LYS A 64 0.56 -2.76 -0.19
CA LYS A 64 1.60 -2.67 0.86
C LYS A 64 2.11 -4.02 1.33
N PHE A 65 1.52 -5.13 0.85
CA PHE A 65 1.96 -6.49 1.20
C PHE A 65 3.43 -6.75 0.89
N GLY A 66 3.97 -6.10 -0.15
CA GLY A 66 5.37 -6.27 -0.56
C GLY A 66 6.42 -5.93 0.52
N PHE A 67 6.09 -5.05 1.46
CA PHE A 67 6.96 -4.72 2.59
C PHE A 67 6.98 -5.82 3.66
N LEU A 68 5.90 -6.61 3.74
CA LEU A 68 5.75 -7.70 4.71
C LEU A 68 6.39 -9.00 4.16
N ASP A 69 6.10 -9.36 2.90
CA ASP A 69 6.71 -10.54 2.27
C ASP A 69 8.18 -10.31 1.86
N GLY A 70 8.61 -9.05 1.80
CA GLY A 70 9.97 -8.66 1.48
C GLY A 70 10.28 -8.58 -0.02
N THR A 71 9.27 -8.64 -0.89
CA THR A 71 9.41 -8.30 -2.33
C THR A 71 9.78 -6.83 -2.51
N ILE A 72 9.35 -5.96 -1.59
CA ILE A 72 9.87 -4.60 -1.41
C ILE A 72 10.91 -4.66 -0.29
N THR A 73 12.17 -4.76 -0.69
CA THR A 73 13.29 -4.90 0.26
C THR A 73 13.54 -3.62 1.03
N GLN A 74 14.14 -3.75 2.22
CA GLN A 74 14.70 -2.60 2.92
C GLN A 74 15.75 -1.93 2.03
N LEU A 75 15.62 -0.61 1.88
CA LEU A 75 16.54 0.20 1.10
C LEU A 75 17.75 0.60 1.95
N THR A 76 18.88 0.84 1.29
CA THR A 76 20.07 1.46 1.91
C THR A 76 19.79 2.93 2.22
N GLU A 77 20.48 3.49 3.21
CA GLU A 77 20.26 4.90 3.62
C GLU A 77 20.60 5.91 2.52
N ASP A 78 21.51 5.55 1.62
CA ASP A 78 21.89 6.37 0.46
C ASP A 78 20.84 6.35 -0.67
N SER A 79 19.79 5.52 -0.54
CA SER A 79 18.74 5.45 -1.55
C SER A 79 17.86 6.70 -1.51
N PRO A 80 17.54 7.32 -2.65
CA PRO A 80 16.66 8.50 -2.69
C PRO A 80 15.26 8.22 -2.13
N ASN A 81 14.83 6.94 -2.11
CA ASN A 81 13.51 6.54 -1.62
C ASN A 81 13.54 6.05 -0.15
N TYR A 82 14.70 6.10 0.54
CA TYR A 82 14.81 5.57 1.91
C TYR A 82 13.91 6.31 2.90
N GLU A 83 13.83 7.64 2.78
CA GLU A 83 12.99 8.48 3.63
C GLU A 83 11.50 8.28 3.39
N ASP A 84 11.09 7.82 2.20
CA ASP A 84 9.72 7.43 1.90
C ASP A 84 9.42 5.98 2.32
N TRP A 85 10.42 5.09 2.24
CA TRP A 85 10.31 3.69 2.68
C TRP A 85 10.08 3.58 4.19
N LYS A 86 10.83 4.36 4.98
CA LYS A 86 10.77 4.38 6.46
C LYS A 86 9.35 4.53 7.02
N PRO A 87 8.57 5.59 6.69
CA PRO A 87 7.25 5.81 7.25
C PRO A 87 6.27 4.70 6.84
N ILE A 88 6.37 4.16 5.63
CA ILE A 88 5.51 3.05 5.19
C ILE A 88 5.82 1.79 5.98
N ASN A 89 7.10 1.45 6.17
CA ASN A 89 7.48 0.31 7.00
C ASN A 89 6.98 0.50 8.46
N ALA A 90 7.13 1.69 9.04
CA ALA A 90 6.64 1.98 10.39
C ALA A 90 5.09 1.87 10.49
N LEU A 91 4.37 2.32 9.46
CA LEU A 91 2.91 2.19 9.37
C LEU A 91 2.47 0.72 9.38
N ILE A 92 3.13 -0.13 8.58
CA ILE A 92 2.80 -1.55 8.50
C ILE A 92 3.10 -2.24 9.83
N VAL A 93 4.23 -1.93 10.48
CA VAL A 93 4.54 -2.38 11.84
C VAL A 93 3.42 -1.99 12.83
N SER A 94 2.92 -0.76 12.75
CA SER A 94 1.81 -0.28 13.60
C SER A 94 0.54 -1.08 13.36
N TRP A 95 0.15 -1.29 12.11
CA TRP A 95 -1.04 -2.06 11.75
C TRP A 95 -0.95 -3.53 12.18
N ILE A 96 0.21 -4.16 12.05
CA ILE A 96 0.42 -5.52 12.54
C ILE A 96 0.21 -5.58 14.05
N LYS A 97 0.79 -4.65 14.82
CA LYS A 97 0.62 -4.60 16.28
C LYS A 97 -0.82 -4.32 16.70
N MET A 98 -1.53 -3.44 15.99
CA MET A 98 -2.94 -3.12 16.27
C MET A 98 -3.92 -4.26 16.01
N THR A 99 -3.50 -5.30 15.29
CA THR A 99 -4.33 -6.47 15.00
C THR A 99 -4.04 -7.64 15.94
N ILE A 100 -3.29 -7.40 17.03
CA ILE A 100 -2.91 -8.39 18.04
C ILE A 100 -3.51 -7.98 19.39
N ASP A 101 -4.13 -8.93 20.10
CA ASP A 101 -4.63 -8.69 21.46
C ASP A 101 -3.50 -8.26 22.39
N LEU A 102 -3.78 -7.29 23.28
CA LEU A 102 -2.77 -6.69 24.15
C LEU A 102 -2.04 -7.72 25.03
N LYS A 103 -2.70 -8.82 25.42
CA LYS A 103 -2.09 -9.89 26.23
C LYS A 103 -1.04 -10.69 25.47
N LEU A 104 -1.21 -10.81 24.15
CA LEU A 104 -0.23 -11.45 23.29
C LEU A 104 0.86 -10.46 22.90
N LEU A 105 0.49 -9.21 22.63
CA LEU A 105 1.41 -8.15 22.23
C LEU A 105 2.52 -7.92 23.27
N SER A 106 2.22 -8.05 24.57
CA SER A 106 3.21 -7.92 25.64
C SER A 106 4.33 -8.97 25.57
N ASN A 107 4.11 -10.10 24.89
CA ASN A 107 5.07 -11.19 24.75
C ASN A 107 5.84 -11.13 23.41
N ILE A 108 5.53 -10.16 22.54
CA ILE A 108 6.17 -10.03 21.23
C ILE A 108 7.34 -9.06 21.33
N SER A 109 8.52 -9.52 20.91
CA SER A 109 9.71 -8.68 20.83
C SER A 109 9.53 -7.55 19.81
N HIS A 110 10.01 -6.35 20.15
CA HIS A 110 9.97 -5.24 19.21
C HIS A 110 10.84 -5.54 17.98
N LYS A 111 10.25 -5.40 16.78
CA LYS A 111 10.96 -5.46 15.50
C LYS A 111 10.66 -4.19 14.70
N PRO A 112 11.68 -3.42 14.29
CA PRO A 112 11.46 -2.17 13.56
C PRO A 112 11.14 -2.39 12.08
N ILE A 113 11.37 -3.60 11.54
CA ILE A 113 11.14 -3.93 10.12
C ILE A 113 9.95 -4.87 10.04
N ALA A 114 8.96 -4.53 9.21
CA ALA A 114 7.72 -5.29 9.06
C ALA A 114 7.94 -6.77 8.69
N LYS A 115 8.87 -7.02 7.76
CA LYS A 115 9.28 -8.37 7.34
C LYS A 115 9.75 -9.28 8.50
N ASN A 116 10.25 -8.69 9.59
CA ASN A 116 10.84 -9.42 10.70
C ASN A 116 9.88 -9.62 11.88
N LEU A 117 8.61 -9.19 11.75
CA LEU A 117 7.56 -9.37 12.76
C LEU A 117 6.91 -10.74 12.71
#